data_AF-W1YTF9-F1
#
_entry.id   AF-W1YTF9-F1
#
_cell.length_a   1.000
_cell.length_b   1.000
_cell.length_c   1.000
_cell.angle_alpha   90.00
_cell.angle_beta   90.00
_cell.angle_gamma   90.00
#
_symmetry.space_group_name_H-M   'P 1'
#
loop_
_entity.id
_entity.type
_entity.pdbx_description
1 polymer ?
#
loop_
_entity_poly.entity_id
_entity_poly.type
_entity_poly.pdbx_seq_one_letter_code
_entity_poly.pdbx_strand_id
1 'polypeptide(L)' 'AKQELEEVVEFLKDPGKFTTIGAKIPKGVLLAGPPGTGKTLLAKAVAGEAGVPFFTISGSDFVEMFVGVGASRVRDLF' A
#
# COMPACT_ATOMS: atom_id res chain seq x y z
N ALA A 1 4.80 5.71 13.18
CA ALA A 1 4.91 6.31 11.84
C ALA A 1 6.21 5.96 11.13
N LYS A 2 7.36 6.62 11.38
CA LYS A 2 8.59 6.36 10.58
C LYS A 2 9.11 4.93 10.74
N GLN A 3 9.13 4.43 11.98
CA GLN A 3 9.63 3.10 12.31
C GLN A 3 8.76 1.97 11.70
N GLU A 4 7.44 2.11 11.77
CA GLU A 4 6.50 1.16 11.12
C GLU A 4 6.65 1.14 9.59
N LEU A 5 6.97 2.28 8.97
CA LEU A 5 7.21 2.34 7.52
C LEU A 5 8.57 1.76 7.15
N GLU A 6 9.60 1.94 7.98
CA GLU A 6 10.91 1.30 7.79
C GLU A 6 10.81 -0.22 7.87
N GLU A 7 10.02 -0.76 8.80
CA GLU A 7 9.72 -2.20 8.87
C GLU A 7 9.04 -2.72 7.61
N VAL A 8 8.11 -1.95 7.03
CA VAL A 8 7.45 -2.30 5.77
C VAL A 8 8.44 -2.29 4.61
N VAL A 9 9.34 -1.30 4.54
CA VAL A 9 10.38 -1.25 3.50
C VAL A 9 11.34 -2.44 3.63
N GLU A 10 11.81 -2.75 4.84
CA GLU A 10 12.71 -3.90 5.07
C GLU A 10 12.01 -5.22 4.75
N PHE A 11 10.74 -5.34 5.11
CA PHE A 11 9.92 -6.50 4.75
C PHE A 11 9.79 -6.68 3.23
N LEU A 12 9.51 -5.61 2.49
CA LEU A 12 9.38 -5.67 1.03
C LEU A 12 10.70 -6.01 0.33
N LYS A 13 11.85 -5.67 0.94
CA LYS A 13 13.19 -5.99 0.42
C LYS A 13 13.64 -7.41 0.73
N ASP A 14 13.43 -7.88 1.96
CA ASP A 14 13.90 -9.17 2.44
C ASP A 14 12.82 -9.89 3.26
N PRO A 15 11.80 -10.47 2.58
CA PRO A 15 10.74 -11.20 3.25
C PRO A 15 11.24 -12.47 3.96
N GLY A 16 12.40 -13.00 3.56
CA GLY A 16 13.01 -14.20 4.11
C GLY A 16 13.29 -14.08 5.61
N LYS A 17 13.87 -12.96 6.04
CA LYS A 17 14.14 -12.66 7.45
C LYS A 17 12.90 -12.71 8.35
N PHE A 18 11.74 -12.31 7.83
CA PHE A 18 10.50 -12.29 8.60
C PHE A 18 9.85 -13.67 8.65
N THR A 19 9.99 -14.46 7.59
CA THR A 19 9.48 -15.84 7.57
C THR A 19 10.25 -16.79 8.50
N THR A 20 11.56 -16.59 8.69
CA THR A 20 12.38 -17.45 9.57
C THR A 20 12.06 -17.27 11.05
N ILE A 21 11.62 -16.08 11.46
CA ILE A 21 11.16 -15.78 12.83
C ILE A 21 9.67 -16.07 13.04
N GLY A 22 8.96 -16.57 12.03
CA GLY A 22 7.52 -16.84 12.08
C GLY A 22 6.64 -15.59 12.09
N ALA A 23 7.17 -14.43 11.71
CA ALA A 23 6.40 -13.20 11.63
C ALA A 23 5.39 -13.26 10.49
N LYS A 24 4.16 -12.84 10.77
CA LYS A 24 3.11 -12.75 9.74
C LYS A 24 3.29 -11.49 8.93
N ILE A 25 3.17 -11.66 7.61
CA ILE A 25 3.22 -10.57 6.64
C ILE A 25 2.09 -9.57 6.94
N PRO A 26 2.40 -8.27 7.17
CA PRO A 26 1.38 -7.26 7.27
C PRO A 26 0.63 -7.16 5.93
N LYS A 27 -0.70 -7.33 5.98
CA LYS A 27 -1.55 -7.36 4.77
C LYS A 27 -1.88 -5.97 4.22
N GLY A 28 -1.54 -4.91 4.93
CA GLY A 28 -1.79 -3.53 4.53
C GLY A 28 -1.49 -2.53 5.63
N VAL A 29 -1.34 -1.26 5.24
CA VAL A 29 -1.09 -0.12 6.13
C VAL A 29 -2.13 0.96 5.84
N LEU A 30 -2.70 1.55 6.89
CA LEU A 30 -3.61 2.69 6.77
C LEU A 30 -2.90 3.98 7.21
N LEU A 31 -2.74 4.92 6.28
CA LEU A 31 -2.19 6.24 6.57
C LEU A 31 -3.33 7.24 6.84
N ALA A 32 -3.52 7.62 8.10
CA ALA A 32 -4.54 8.58 8.52
C ALA A 32 -3.92 9.89 9.04
N GLY A 33 -4.60 11.02 8.80
CA GLY A 33 -4.20 12.33 9.32
C GLY A 33 -4.74 13.50 8.50
N PRO A 34 -4.55 14.76 8.94
CA PRO A 34 -5.01 15.96 8.25
C PRO A 34 -4.56 16.06 6.78
N PRO A 35 -5.29 16.75 5.88
CA PRO A 35 -4.82 16.97 4.52
C PRO A 35 -3.46 17.69 4.50
N GLY A 36 -2.62 17.40 3.51
CA GLY A 36 -1.29 18.04 3.40
C GLY A 36 -0.16 17.41 4.23
N THR A 37 -0.40 16.38 5.05
CA THR A 37 0.64 15.72 5.85
C THR A 37 1.54 14.73 5.09
N GLY A 38 1.54 14.76 3.76
CA GLY A 38 2.45 13.94 2.95
C GLY A 38 2.12 12.44 2.87
N LYS A 39 0.92 11.99 3.23
CA LYS A 39 0.50 10.57 3.14
C LYS A 39 0.80 9.92 1.78
N THR A 40 0.40 10.59 0.70
CA THR A 40 0.64 10.12 -0.68
C THR A 40 2.13 10.12 -1.04
N LEU A 41 2.90 11.08 -0.51
CA LEU A 41 4.34 11.17 -0.73
C LEU A 41 5.07 10.03 0.00
N LEU A 42 4.67 9.74 1.25
CA LEU A 42 5.21 8.62 2.03
C LEU A 42 4.96 7.27 1.34
N ALA A 43 3.76 7.04 0.81
CA ALA A 43 3.46 5.81 0.07
C ALA A 43 4.38 5.62 -1.16
N LYS A 44 4.64 6.70 -1.91
CA LYS A 44 5.57 6.69 -3.04
C LYS A 44 7.03 6.48 -2.60
N ALA A 45 7.44 7.13 -1.52
CA ALA A 45 8.80 6.99 -0.98
C ALA A 45 9.07 5.54 -0.53
N VAL A 46 8.12 4.92 0.18
CA VAL A 46 8.21 3.52 0.62
C VAL A 46 8.37 2.57 -0.56
N ALA A 47 7.56 2.71 -1.61
CA ALA A 47 7.68 1.86 -2.79
C ALA A 47 8.98 2.10 -3.56
N GLY A 48 9.42 3.36 -3.66
CA GLY A 48 10.70 3.73 -4.26
C GLY A 48 11.90 3.17 -3.48
N GLU A 49 11.88 3.24 -2.15
CA GLU A 49 12.93 2.68 -1.31
C GLU A 49 12.95 1.16 -1.36
N ALA A 50 11.79 0.51 -1.39
CA ALA A 50 11.65 -0.94 -1.50
C ALA A 50 11.94 -1.49 -2.90
N GLY A 51 11.95 -0.64 -3.93
CA GLY A 51 12.20 -1.05 -5.32
C GLY A 51 11.06 -1.88 -5.92
N VAL A 52 9.83 -1.73 -5.43
CA VAL A 52 8.66 -2.48 -5.89
C VAL A 52 7.74 -1.60 -6.75
N PRO A 53 6.96 -2.18 -7.69
CA PRO A 53 5.97 -1.42 -8.44
C PRO A 53 4.96 -0.71 -7.53
N PHE A 54 4.63 0.54 -7.84
CA PHE A 54 3.67 1.34 -7.09
C PHE A 54 2.41 1.62 -7.93
N PHE A 55 1.28 1.04 -7.52
CA PHE A 55 -0.02 1.31 -8.13
C PHE A 55 -0.81 2.28 -7.25
N THR A 56 -1.46 3.25 -7.89
CA THR A 56 -2.21 4.31 -7.21
C THR A 56 -3.59 4.38 -7.84
N ILE A 57 -4.63 4.18 -7.04
CA ILE A 57 -6.01 4.34 -7.46
C ILE A 57 -6.74 5.22 -6.45
N SER A 58 -7.56 6.15 -6.93
CA SER A 58 -8.38 6.96 -6.05
C SER A 58 -9.63 6.17 -5.67
N GLY A 59 -10.06 6.27 -4.40
CA GLY A 59 -11.35 5.70 -3.97
C GLY A 59 -12.52 6.26 -4.78
N SER A 60 -12.39 7.50 -5.28
CA SER A 60 -13.36 8.15 -6.15
C SER A 60 -13.50 7.47 -7.51
N ASP A 61 -12.45 6.79 -7.99
CA ASP A 61 -12.46 6.11 -9.30
C ASP A 61 -13.37 4.87 -9.30
N PHE A 62 -13.82 4.42 -8.12
CA PHE A 62 -14.74 3.29 -7.96
C PHE A 62 -16.21 3.69 -7.87
N VAL A 63 -16.52 4.99 -7.77
CA VAL A 63 -17.89 5.50 -7.71
C VAL A 63 -18.33 5.85 -9.13
N GLU A 64 -18.88 4.88 -9.85
CA GLU A 64 -19.48 5.11 -11.17
C GLU A 64 -21.02 5.06 -11.09
N MET A 65 -21.67 5.79 -12.01
CA MET A 65 -23.13 5.85 -12.11
C MET A 65 -23.76 4.52 -12.58
N PHE A 66 -22.96 3.56 -13.03
CA PHE A 66 -23.43 2.28 -13.58
C PHE A 66 -23.12 1.10 -12.65
N VAL A 67 -24.15 0.33 -12.32
CA VAL A 67 -24.07 -0.83 -11.42
C VAL A 67 -23.13 -1.89 -12.01
N GLY A 68 -22.18 -2.38 -11.21
CA GLY A 68 -21.30 -3.51 -11.57
C GLY A 68 -19.95 -3.15 -12.19
N VAL A 69 -19.78 -1.93 -12.71
CA VAL A 69 -18.50 -1.50 -13.32
C VAL A 69 -17.41 -1.29 -12.26
N GLY A 70 -17.76 -0.74 -11.10
CA GLY A 70 -16.84 -0.57 -9.96
C GLY A 70 -16.29 -1.90 -9.43
N ALA A 71 -17.10 -2.97 -9.39
CA ALA A 71 -16.69 -4.29 -8.93
C ALA A 71 -15.76 -5.02 -9.92
N SER A 72 -15.94 -4.78 -11.24
CA SER A 72 -15.05 -5.34 -12.27
C SER A 72 -13.64 -4.75 -12.15
N ARG A 73 -13.51 -3.43 -11.96
CA ARG A 73 -12.19 -2.79 -11.81
C ARG A 73 -11.42 -3.28 -10.61
N VAL A 74 -12.08 -3.60 -9.49
CA VAL A 74 -11.41 -4.19 -8.32
C VAL A 74 -10.81 -5.56 -8.67
N ARG A 75 -11.48 -6.36 -9.51
CA ARG A 75 -10.95 -7.66 -9.96
C ARG A 75 -9.83 -7.54 -10.99
N ASP A 76 -9.83 -6.51 -11.82
CA ASP A 76 -8.75 -6.30 -12.78
C ASP A 76 -7.48 -5.73 -12.12
N LEU A 77 -7.62 -5.13 -10.93
CA LEU A 77 -6.51 -4.53 -10.18
C LEU A 77 -5.76 -5.51 -9.26
N PHE A 78 -6.38 -6.64 -8.88
CA PHE A 78 -5.91 -7.60 -7.88
C PHE A 78 -5.94 -9.03 -8.42
#